data_AF-A0ABD2V1L7-F1
#
_entry.id   AF-A0ABD2V1L7-F1
#
_cell.length_a   1.000
_cell.length_b   1.000
_cell.length_c   1.000
_cell.angle_alpha   90.00
_cell.angle_beta   90.00
_cell.angle_gamma   90.00
#
_symmetry.space_group_name_H-M   'P 1'
#
loop_
_entity.id
_entity.type
_entity.pdbx_description
1 polymer ?
#
loop_
_entity_poly.entity_id
_entity_poly.type
_entity_poly.pdbx_seq_one_letter_code
_entity_poly.pdbx_strand_id
1 'polypeptide(L)'
;MTKCLLFFLSLCLLAFVAFSSTSPCQNARNSNRQVFDTLGRGINPRSNYHIASSLGGVLSGHVYLGHIPNSGASCPDGVFKYNSDGQKGTPLRFIEHSCRGQPPRIYENQDINIQFVGSRNCDNFVNWKVGEYNATLEASLFGTRGGTIGRADSSWFKIVRAERGYHLLNCPGPFVCPNCALNQCRVVWVVVLDGRRRLALATRQTPSQGLRFPLSVYFVRA
;
A
#
# COMPACT_ATOMS: atom_id res chain seq x y z
N MET A 1 39.35 -45.10 -2.42
CA MET A 1 39.09 -43.63 -2.27
C MET A 1 37.81 -43.18 -2.98
N THR A 2 37.36 -43.86 -4.04
CA THR A 2 36.14 -43.55 -4.82
C THR A 2 34.80 -43.74 -4.08
N LYS A 3 34.69 -44.69 -3.14
CA LYS A 3 33.46 -44.90 -2.36
C LYS A 3 33.16 -43.78 -1.34
N CYS A 4 34.20 -43.12 -0.83
CA CYS A 4 34.05 -42.00 0.10
C CYS A 4 33.52 -40.74 -0.62
N LEU A 5 34.02 -40.50 -1.85
CA LEU A 5 33.63 -39.37 -2.68
C LEU A 5 32.14 -39.43 -3.09
N LEU A 6 31.63 -40.63 -3.39
CA LEU A 6 30.22 -40.86 -3.72
C LEU A 6 29.29 -40.62 -2.51
N PHE A 7 29.74 -40.94 -1.30
CA PHE A 7 28.96 -40.73 -0.08
C PHE A 7 28.85 -39.23 0.27
N PHE A 8 29.95 -38.48 0.12
CA PHE A 8 29.94 -37.01 0.30
C PHE A 8 29.13 -36.28 -0.77
N LEU A 9 29.15 -36.72 -2.03
CA LEU A 9 28.33 -36.13 -3.10
C LEU A 9 26.81 -36.32 -2.85
N SER A 10 26.42 -37.49 -2.34
CA SER A 10 25.04 -37.82 -1.97
C SER A 10 24.53 -36.94 -0.82
N LEU A 11 25.36 -36.71 0.20
CA LEU A 11 25.01 -35.87 1.35
C LEU A 11 24.85 -34.38 0.96
N CYS A 12 25.65 -33.89 0.01
CA CYS A 12 25.50 -32.53 -0.53
C CYS A 12 24.23 -32.35 -1.38
N LEU A 13 23.83 -33.38 -2.14
CA LEU A 13 22.57 -33.33 -2.93
C LEU A 13 21.34 -33.29 -2.01
N LEU A 14 21.34 -34.04 -0.90
CA LEU A 14 20.26 -34.00 0.10
C LEU A 14 20.13 -32.64 0.80
N ALA A 15 21.25 -31.95 1.05
CA ALA A 15 21.25 -30.59 1.62
C ALA A 15 20.67 -29.54 0.66
N PHE A 16 20.84 -29.71 -0.66
CA PHE A 16 20.27 -28.80 -1.66
C PHE A 16 18.75 -28.94 -1.82
N VAL A 17 18.18 -30.14 -1.63
CA VAL A 17 16.71 -30.32 -1.70
C VAL A 17 16.01 -29.72 -0.48
N ALA A 18 16.69 -29.60 0.66
CA ALA A 18 16.12 -29.05 1.90
C ALA A 18 15.98 -27.51 1.89
N PHE A 19 16.59 -26.80 0.94
CA PHE A 19 16.54 -25.32 0.87
C PHE A 19 15.52 -24.75 -0.12
N SER A 20 14.68 -25.58 -0.73
CA SER A 20 13.49 -25.10 -1.46
C SER A 20 12.32 -24.86 -0.49
N SER A 21 12.56 -24.11 0.59
CA SER A 21 11.50 -23.64 1.47
C SER A 21 10.82 -22.43 0.83
N THR A 22 10.04 -22.66 -0.22
CA THR A 22 8.94 -21.74 -0.53
C THR A 22 8.04 -21.75 0.70
N SER A 23 8.15 -20.74 1.56
CA SER A 23 7.31 -20.65 2.75
C SER A 23 5.85 -20.72 2.27
N PRO A 24 5.10 -21.80 2.60
CA PRO A 24 3.73 -21.89 2.16
C PRO A 24 2.97 -20.73 2.80
N CYS A 25 2.17 -20.01 2.01
CA CYS A 25 1.26 -19.00 2.54
C CYS A 25 0.43 -19.66 3.65
N GLN A 26 0.51 -19.10 4.84
CA GLN A 26 -0.12 -19.71 5.99
C GLN A 26 -1.62 -19.69 5.77
N ASN A 27 -2.26 -20.85 5.87
CA ASN A 27 -3.71 -20.96 6.03
C ASN A 27 -4.06 -20.59 7.47
N ALA A 28 -3.72 -19.36 7.87
CA ALA A 28 -4.13 -18.82 9.15
C ALA A 28 -5.65 -18.62 9.09
N ARG A 29 -6.41 -19.42 9.85
CA ARG A 29 -7.81 -19.13 10.15
C ARG A 29 -7.85 -17.86 11.00
N ASN A 30 -7.94 -16.73 10.34
CA ASN A 30 -8.17 -15.44 10.97
C ASN A 30 -9.55 -14.93 10.54
N SER A 31 -10.28 -14.34 11.48
CA SER A 31 -11.65 -13.84 11.32
C SER A 31 -11.78 -12.59 10.42
N ASN A 32 -10.66 -12.04 9.97
CA ASN A 32 -10.66 -10.82 9.16
C ASN A 32 -11.34 -11.04 7.82
N ARG A 33 -12.18 -10.07 7.44
CA ARG A 33 -12.93 -10.12 6.19
C ARG A 33 -12.01 -9.86 5.01
N GLN A 34 -12.29 -10.54 3.90
CA GLN A 34 -11.56 -10.34 2.66
C GLN A 34 -11.88 -8.97 2.04
N VAL A 35 -10.90 -8.33 1.41
CA VAL A 35 -11.09 -7.09 0.65
C VAL A 35 -11.46 -7.43 -0.79
N PHE A 36 -12.45 -6.72 -1.34
CA PHE A 36 -12.99 -6.96 -2.68
C PHE A 36 -12.79 -5.77 -3.62
N ASP A 37 -12.60 -6.07 -4.90
CA ASP A 37 -12.66 -5.10 -6.00
C ASP A 37 -14.12 -4.73 -6.34
N THR A 38 -14.31 -3.77 -7.24
CA THR A 38 -15.64 -3.32 -7.68
C THR A 38 -16.46 -4.39 -8.39
N LEU A 39 -15.87 -5.52 -8.80
CA LEU A 39 -16.59 -6.65 -9.38
C LEU A 39 -16.86 -7.76 -8.34
N GLY A 40 -16.65 -7.47 -7.05
CA GLY A 40 -16.87 -8.44 -5.97
C GLY A 40 -15.81 -9.55 -5.93
N ARG A 41 -14.66 -9.38 -6.60
CA ARG A 41 -13.56 -10.36 -6.55
C ARG A 41 -12.55 -9.96 -5.50
N GLY A 42 -12.06 -10.94 -4.77
CA GLY A 42 -10.99 -10.74 -3.80
C GLY A 42 -9.77 -10.06 -4.39
N ILE A 43 -9.24 -9.06 -3.70
CA ILE A 43 -7.98 -8.40 -4.09
C ILE A 43 -6.85 -9.44 -4.06
N ASN A 44 -6.30 -9.71 -5.23
CA ASN A 44 -5.14 -10.57 -5.47
C ASN A 44 -3.85 -9.71 -5.48
N PRO A 45 -2.86 -9.97 -4.61
CA PRO A 45 -1.56 -9.28 -4.56
C PRO A 45 -0.76 -9.34 -5.87
N ARG A 46 -1.04 -10.33 -6.72
CA ARG A 46 -0.39 -10.51 -8.03
C ARG A 46 -1.05 -9.74 -9.17
N SER A 47 -2.06 -8.92 -8.87
CA SER A 47 -2.79 -8.13 -9.85
C SER A 47 -2.65 -6.64 -9.57
N ASN A 48 -2.87 -5.83 -10.60
CA ASN A 48 -2.82 -4.38 -10.50
C ASN A 48 -4.24 -3.81 -10.33
N TYR A 49 -4.35 -2.72 -9.59
CA TYR A 49 -5.60 -2.02 -9.32
C TYR A 49 -5.40 -0.51 -9.40
N HIS A 50 -6.44 0.20 -9.78
CA HIS A 50 -6.59 1.62 -9.52
C HIS A 50 -7.33 1.80 -8.19
N ILE A 51 -6.93 2.82 -7.42
CA ILE A 51 -7.72 3.28 -6.27
C ILE A 51 -8.62 4.41 -6.76
N ALA A 52 -9.93 4.20 -6.71
CA ALA A 52 -10.94 5.19 -7.06
C ALA A 52 -11.63 5.68 -5.79
N SER A 53 -12.12 6.92 -5.78
CA SER A 53 -12.97 7.35 -4.66
C SER A 53 -14.26 6.54 -4.63
N SER A 54 -14.72 6.17 -3.43
CA SER A 54 -16.06 5.64 -3.22
C SER A 54 -17.13 6.73 -3.12
N LEU A 55 -16.73 8.00 -3.16
CA LEU A 55 -17.58 9.17 -3.09
C LEU A 55 -17.69 9.83 -4.47
N GLY A 56 -18.89 10.30 -4.80
CA GLY A 56 -19.19 10.94 -6.07
C GLY A 56 -19.05 12.47 -6.05
N GLY A 57 -19.39 13.09 -7.17
CA GLY A 57 -19.42 14.55 -7.33
C GLY A 57 -18.05 15.19 -7.13
N VAL A 58 -17.99 16.30 -6.40
CA VAL A 58 -16.73 17.01 -6.14
C VAL A 58 -15.70 16.16 -5.39
N LEU A 59 -16.12 15.12 -4.66
CA LEU A 59 -15.21 14.25 -3.90
C LEU A 59 -14.65 13.11 -4.73
N SER A 60 -15.00 13.00 -6.02
CA SER A 60 -14.57 11.90 -6.87
C SER A 60 -13.14 12.04 -7.40
N GLY A 61 -12.65 11.03 -8.12
CA GLY A 61 -11.33 10.98 -8.73
C GLY A 61 -10.49 9.79 -8.28
N HIS A 62 -9.54 9.43 -9.14
CA HIS A 62 -8.62 8.31 -8.93
C HIS A 62 -7.28 8.75 -8.34
N VAL A 63 -6.65 7.87 -7.58
CA VAL A 63 -5.29 8.07 -7.06
C VAL A 63 -4.26 7.85 -8.17
N TYR A 64 -3.25 8.71 -8.24
CA TYR A 64 -2.21 8.64 -9.25
C TYR A 64 -0.85 9.10 -8.71
N LEU A 65 0.20 8.69 -9.42
CA LEU A 65 1.58 9.10 -9.20
C LEU A 65 1.87 10.34 -10.05
N GLY A 66 2.35 11.41 -9.44
CA GLY A 66 2.65 12.66 -10.13
C GLY A 66 3.89 13.36 -9.58
N HIS A 67 4.40 14.34 -10.33
CA HIS A 67 5.48 15.19 -9.85
C HIS A 67 4.98 16.17 -8.79
N ILE A 68 5.71 16.25 -7.69
CA ILE A 68 5.57 17.32 -6.71
C ILE A 68 6.21 18.59 -7.31
N PRO A 69 5.48 19.72 -7.36
CA PRO A 69 6.07 20.97 -7.82
C PRO A 69 7.34 21.32 -7.04
N ASN A 70 8.40 21.71 -7.75
CA ASN A 70 9.67 22.17 -7.18
C ASN A 70 10.42 21.13 -6.30
N SER A 71 10.17 19.82 -6.43
CA SER A 71 10.84 18.81 -5.58
C SER A 71 12.25 18.40 -6.02
N GLY A 72 12.66 18.77 -7.24
CA GLY A 72 13.94 18.35 -7.82
C GLY A 72 14.07 16.84 -8.05
N ALA A 73 12.96 16.08 -8.00
CA ALA A 73 12.97 14.65 -8.27
C ALA A 73 13.04 14.37 -9.78
N SER A 74 13.88 13.41 -10.17
CA SER A 74 14.01 12.95 -11.56
C SER A 74 12.82 12.12 -12.05
N CYS A 75 12.02 11.58 -11.13
CA CYS A 75 10.83 10.80 -11.39
C CYS A 75 9.64 11.39 -10.63
N PRO A 76 8.39 11.11 -11.06
CA PRO A 76 7.20 11.39 -10.26
C PRO A 76 7.33 10.84 -8.85
N ASP A 77 7.15 11.67 -7.83
CA ASP A 77 7.49 11.37 -6.44
C ASP A 77 6.35 11.63 -5.45
N GLY A 78 5.18 12.05 -5.94
CA GLY A 78 4.03 12.38 -5.13
C GLY A 78 2.83 11.47 -5.37
N VAL A 79 2.14 11.12 -4.28
CA VAL A 79 0.82 10.48 -4.30
C VAL A 79 -0.28 11.54 -4.35
N PHE A 80 -1.10 11.52 -5.39
CA PHE A 80 -2.17 12.48 -5.64
C PHE A 80 -3.51 11.79 -5.90
N LYS A 81 -4.57 12.58 -5.93
CA LYS A 81 -5.90 12.17 -6.40
C LYS A 81 -6.40 13.17 -7.43
N TYR A 82 -7.03 12.72 -8.50
CA TYR A 82 -7.64 13.63 -9.47
C TYR A 82 -8.81 14.41 -8.86
N ASN A 83 -9.11 15.57 -9.45
CA ASN A 83 -10.23 16.41 -9.01
C ASN A 83 -11.59 15.85 -9.46
N SER A 84 -11.60 14.92 -10.41
CA SER A 84 -12.79 14.22 -10.95
C SER A 84 -12.41 12.84 -11.52
N ASP A 85 -13.41 12.01 -11.88
CA ASP A 85 -13.23 10.64 -12.40
C ASP A 85 -12.87 10.56 -13.90
N GLY A 86 -12.63 11.69 -14.57
CA GLY A 86 -12.35 11.70 -16.01
C GLY A 86 -11.04 11.02 -16.42
N GLN A 87 -10.16 10.72 -15.46
CA GLN A 87 -8.86 10.12 -15.70
C GLN A 87 -8.67 8.85 -14.86
N LYS A 88 -8.19 7.78 -15.50
CA LYS A 88 -7.75 6.58 -14.79
C LYS A 88 -6.51 6.91 -13.97
N GLY A 89 -6.50 6.43 -12.72
CA GLY A 89 -5.36 6.58 -11.83
C GLY A 89 -4.12 5.78 -12.29
N THR A 90 -2.99 5.97 -11.62
CA THR A 90 -1.82 5.09 -11.84
C THR A 90 -2.09 3.73 -11.21
N PRO A 91 -1.96 2.61 -11.94
CA PRO A 91 -2.17 1.30 -11.34
C PRO A 91 -1.14 1.04 -10.23
N LEU A 92 -1.54 0.23 -9.25
CA LEU A 92 -0.70 -0.18 -8.13
C LEU A 92 -0.99 -1.63 -7.74
N ARG A 93 -0.09 -2.20 -6.94
CA ARG A 93 -0.26 -3.51 -6.31
C ARG A 93 -0.10 -3.40 -4.80
N PHE A 94 -0.74 -4.33 -4.10
CA PHE A 94 -0.61 -4.50 -2.67
C PHE A 94 0.41 -5.59 -2.39
N ILE A 95 1.35 -5.31 -1.48
CA ILE A 95 2.41 -6.24 -1.10
C ILE A 95 2.19 -6.58 0.36
N GLU A 96 1.78 -7.81 0.60
CA GLU A 96 1.48 -8.33 1.93
C GLU A 96 2.76 -8.58 2.75
N HIS A 97 2.74 -8.23 4.04
CA HIS A 97 3.82 -8.60 4.96
C HIS A 97 3.92 -10.13 5.11
N SER A 98 2.77 -10.78 5.26
CA SER A 98 2.62 -12.23 5.31
C SER A 98 1.52 -12.66 4.36
N CYS A 99 1.84 -13.57 3.43
CA CYS A 99 0.86 -14.06 2.48
C CYS A 99 -0.12 -15.03 3.12
N ARG A 100 -1.40 -14.91 2.75
CA ARG A 100 -2.51 -15.68 3.32
C ARG A 100 -3.36 -16.32 2.23
N GLY A 101 -3.69 -17.59 2.44
CA GLY A 101 -4.54 -18.37 1.53
C GLY A 101 -3.87 -18.77 0.22
N GLN A 102 -4.51 -19.68 -0.51
CA GLN A 102 -4.11 -20.09 -1.84
C GLN A 102 -5.36 -20.13 -2.76
N PRO A 103 -5.44 -19.28 -3.80
CA PRO A 103 -4.48 -18.23 -4.18
C PRO A 103 -4.44 -17.08 -3.15
N PRO A 104 -3.34 -16.30 -3.08
CA PRO A 104 -3.19 -15.24 -2.09
C PRO A 104 -4.23 -14.13 -2.26
N ARG A 105 -4.70 -13.58 -1.15
CA ARG A 105 -5.72 -12.52 -1.07
C ARG A 105 -5.38 -11.51 0.01
N ILE A 106 -5.80 -10.27 -0.19
CA ILE A 106 -5.72 -9.21 0.83
C ILE A 106 -6.95 -9.24 1.73
N TYR A 107 -6.70 -9.17 3.04
CA TYR A 107 -7.70 -9.13 4.09
C TYR A 107 -7.68 -7.79 4.82
N GLU A 108 -8.81 -7.44 5.42
CA GLU A 108 -8.90 -6.28 6.31
C GLU A 108 -7.93 -6.43 7.48
N ASN A 109 -7.43 -5.30 8.00
CA ASN A 109 -6.48 -5.24 9.13
C ASN A 109 -5.17 -6.04 8.93
N GLN A 110 -4.83 -6.41 7.69
CA GLN A 110 -3.55 -7.01 7.31
C GLN A 110 -2.54 -5.91 6.98
N ASP A 111 -1.32 -6.03 7.50
CA ASP A 111 -0.21 -5.13 7.16
C ASP A 111 0.26 -5.34 5.72
N ILE A 112 0.22 -4.26 4.94
CA ILE A 112 0.60 -4.23 3.53
C ILE A 112 1.46 -3.01 3.22
N ASN A 113 2.33 -3.12 2.23
CA ASN A 113 2.88 -1.97 1.52
C ASN A 113 2.11 -1.74 0.21
N ILE A 114 2.19 -0.52 -0.32
CA ILE A 114 1.51 -0.11 -1.56
C ILE A 114 2.58 0.36 -2.54
N GLN A 115 2.55 -0.14 -3.77
CA GLN A 115 3.52 0.18 -4.80
C GLN A 115 2.83 0.49 -6.13
N PHE A 116 3.11 1.65 -6.72
CA PHE A 116 2.70 1.96 -8.09
C PHE A 116 3.43 1.08 -9.11
N VAL A 117 2.76 0.78 -10.22
CA VAL A 117 3.37 0.03 -11.33
C VAL A 117 3.42 0.88 -12.60
N GLY A 118 4.40 0.60 -13.45
CA GLY A 118 4.52 1.22 -14.78
C GLY A 118 5.52 2.38 -14.91
N SER A 119 6.21 2.78 -13.84
CA SER A 119 7.25 3.82 -13.92
C SER A 119 8.61 3.21 -14.27
N ARG A 120 8.94 3.14 -15.56
CA ARG A 120 10.24 2.62 -16.04
C ARG A 120 11.40 3.46 -15.49
N ASN A 121 12.49 2.82 -15.08
CA ASN A 121 13.71 3.45 -14.54
C ASN A 121 13.49 4.30 -13.27
N CYS A 122 12.38 4.09 -12.55
CA CYS A 122 11.99 4.89 -11.39
C CYS A 122 11.69 4.00 -10.17
N ASP A 123 12.41 2.88 -10.01
CA ASP A 123 12.13 1.88 -8.97
C ASP A 123 12.20 2.45 -7.54
N ASN A 124 13.02 3.48 -7.34
CA ASN A 124 13.13 4.20 -6.06
C ASN A 124 12.01 5.24 -5.82
N PHE A 125 11.01 5.33 -6.72
CA PHE A 125 9.94 6.33 -6.73
C PHE A 125 8.54 5.73 -6.92
N VAL A 126 8.37 4.44 -6.62
CA VAL A 126 7.07 3.77 -6.79
C VAL A 126 6.45 3.29 -5.47
N ASN A 127 7.25 3.14 -4.41
CA ASN A 127 6.80 2.63 -3.12
C ASN A 127 6.21 3.75 -2.28
N TRP A 128 4.98 3.61 -1.80
CA TRP A 128 4.36 4.63 -0.97
C TRP A 128 5.15 4.85 0.32
N LYS A 129 5.38 6.11 0.64
CA LYS A 129 6.10 6.56 1.83
C LYS A 129 5.35 7.73 2.48
N VAL A 130 5.17 7.64 3.79
CA VAL A 130 4.74 8.79 4.60
C VAL A 130 5.94 9.72 4.77
N GLY A 131 5.78 10.98 4.36
CA GLY A 131 6.79 12.02 4.53
C GLY A 131 6.84 12.56 5.96
N GLU A 132 7.80 13.47 6.17
CA GLU A 132 7.93 14.17 7.45
C GLU A 132 6.68 14.98 7.79
N TYR A 133 6.42 15.15 9.09
CA TYR A 133 5.33 16.00 9.57
C TYR A 133 5.64 17.46 9.27
N ASN A 134 4.72 18.13 8.58
CA ASN A 134 4.78 19.57 8.35
C ASN A 134 3.82 20.25 9.33
N ALA A 135 4.36 21.04 10.25
CA ALA A 135 3.58 21.74 11.28
C ALA A 135 2.62 22.79 10.69
N THR A 136 3.03 23.52 9.65
CA THR A 136 2.18 24.51 8.98
C THR A 136 0.98 23.86 8.30
N LEU A 137 1.16 22.67 7.73
CA LEU A 137 0.07 21.91 7.11
C LEU A 137 -0.68 21.03 8.11
N GLU A 138 -0.18 20.87 9.34
CA GLU A 138 -0.62 19.86 10.30
C GLU A 138 -0.81 18.47 9.66
N ALA A 139 0.14 18.08 8.81
CA ALA A 139 0.02 16.88 8.00
C ALA A 139 1.37 16.31 7.58
N SER A 140 1.40 14.99 7.37
CA SER A 140 2.50 14.28 6.73
C SER A 140 2.09 13.89 5.31
N LEU A 141 2.66 14.54 4.30
CA LEU A 141 2.30 14.29 2.89
C LEU A 141 2.88 12.96 2.41
N PHE A 142 2.14 12.25 1.57
CA PHE A 142 2.59 11.00 1.00
C PHE A 142 3.48 11.27 -0.22
N GLY A 143 4.59 10.56 -0.30
CA GLY A 143 5.46 10.54 -1.46
C GLY A 143 5.82 9.11 -1.83
N THR A 144 6.76 8.97 -2.76
CA THR A 144 7.29 7.66 -3.15
C THR A 144 8.81 7.61 -3.21
N ARG A 145 9.47 8.77 -3.20
CA ARG A 145 10.93 8.87 -3.22
C ARG A 145 11.55 8.16 -2.01
N GLY A 146 12.37 7.15 -2.29
CA GLY A 146 13.06 6.36 -1.28
C GLY A 146 12.12 5.55 -0.37
N GLY A 147 10.91 5.23 -0.84
CA GLY A 147 10.03 4.30 -0.13
C GLY A 147 10.58 2.87 -0.16
N THR A 148 10.44 2.15 0.95
CA THR A 148 10.88 0.75 1.08
C THR A 148 9.69 -0.20 1.18
N ILE A 149 9.93 -1.49 0.92
CA ILE A 149 8.95 -2.58 1.06
C ILE A 149 9.55 -3.62 1.99
N GLY A 150 8.74 -4.16 2.90
CA GLY A 150 9.14 -5.31 3.72
C GLY A 150 10.20 -4.99 4.79
N ARG A 151 10.46 -3.71 5.10
CA ARG A 151 11.47 -3.27 6.06
C ARG A 151 10.84 -2.57 7.26
N ALA A 152 11.62 -2.41 8.33
CA ALA A 152 11.19 -1.69 9.53
C ALA A 152 10.87 -0.21 9.23
N ASP A 153 11.57 0.41 8.28
CA ASP A 153 11.36 1.79 7.84
C ASP A 153 10.29 1.94 6.74
N SER A 154 9.67 0.83 6.31
CA SER A 154 8.61 0.87 5.31
C SER A 154 7.35 1.53 5.85
N SER A 155 6.63 2.25 5.00
CA SER A 155 5.29 2.73 5.37
C SER A 155 4.30 1.58 5.26
N TRP A 156 3.74 1.19 6.41
CA TRP A 156 2.78 0.10 6.53
C TRP A 156 1.37 0.63 6.51
N PHE A 157 0.52 -0.08 5.78
CA PHE A 157 -0.89 0.26 5.62
C PHE A 157 -1.77 -0.90 6.02
N LYS A 158 -3.00 -0.57 6.39
CA LYS A 158 -4.09 -1.52 6.57
C LYS A 158 -5.32 -1.02 5.84
N ILE A 159 -6.07 -1.96 5.28
CA ILE A 159 -7.38 -1.68 4.67
C ILE A 159 -8.44 -2.03 5.71
N VAL A 160 -9.40 -1.14 5.92
CA VAL A 160 -10.55 -1.36 6.82
C VAL A 160 -11.84 -0.98 6.13
N ARG A 161 -12.94 -1.65 6.49
CA ARG A 161 -14.25 -1.32 5.95
C ARG A 161 -14.64 0.12 6.29
N ALA A 162 -15.18 0.83 5.31
CA ALA A 162 -15.84 2.12 5.48
C ALA A 162 -17.35 1.97 5.26
N GLU A 163 -18.12 3.02 5.58
CA GLU A 163 -19.54 3.10 5.22
C GLU A 163 -19.74 2.86 3.72
N ARG A 164 -18.86 3.45 2.89
CA ARG A 164 -18.80 3.24 1.44
C ARG A 164 -17.41 2.78 1.02
N GLY A 165 -17.27 1.50 0.69
CA GLY A 165 -15.99 0.93 0.27
C GLY A 165 -15.04 0.74 1.45
N TYR A 166 -13.85 1.31 1.37
CA TYR A 166 -12.76 1.09 2.34
C TYR A 166 -12.05 2.39 2.73
N HIS A 167 -11.42 2.37 3.90
CA HIS A 167 -10.40 3.34 4.30
C HIS A 167 -9.02 2.69 4.27
N LEU A 168 -8.02 3.51 3.93
CA LEU A 168 -6.62 3.18 4.16
C LEU A 168 -6.21 3.78 5.51
N LEU A 169 -5.51 3.00 6.31
CA LEU A 169 -4.87 3.45 7.53
C LEU A 169 -3.36 3.28 7.38
N ASN A 170 -2.57 4.23 7.84
CA ASN A 170 -1.14 4.03 8.08
C ASN A 170 -0.93 3.58 9.52
N CYS A 171 -0.11 2.56 9.71
CA CYS A 171 0.16 1.96 11.02
C CYS A 171 1.68 1.86 11.26
N PRO A 172 2.14 1.74 12.52
CA PRO A 172 3.56 1.54 12.86
C PRO A 172 4.19 0.31 12.19
N GLY A 173 3.35 -0.65 11.78
CA GLY A 173 3.77 -1.85 11.05
C GLY A 173 4.16 -3.02 11.95
N PRO A 174 4.40 -4.19 11.32
CA PRO A 174 4.53 -5.45 12.04
C PRO A 174 5.85 -5.57 12.81
N PHE A 175 6.91 -4.83 12.43
CA PHE A 175 8.21 -4.88 13.10
C PHE A 175 8.26 -4.02 14.37
N VAL A 176 7.60 -2.85 14.33
CA VAL A 176 7.49 -1.97 15.49
C VAL A 176 6.42 -2.50 16.45
N CYS A 177 5.36 -3.09 15.89
CA CYS A 177 4.17 -3.42 16.64
C CYS A 177 3.38 -4.56 16.00
N PRO A 178 3.77 -5.82 16.27
CA PRO A 178 3.16 -7.01 15.66
C PRO A 178 1.65 -7.13 15.92
N ASN A 179 1.18 -6.61 17.07
CA ASN A 179 -0.21 -6.71 17.53
C ASN A 179 -0.87 -5.34 17.69
N CYS A 180 -0.46 -4.35 16.89
CA CYS A 180 -0.99 -2.99 16.96
C CYS A 180 -2.51 -2.95 16.86
N ALA A 181 -3.14 -2.39 17.89
CA ALA A 181 -4.55 -2.06 17.86
C ALA A 181 -4.78 -0.94 16.83
N LEU A 182 -5.97 -0.95 16.20
CA LEU A 182 -6.29 0.01 15.14
C LEU A 182 -6.27 1.47 15.61
N ASN A 183 -6.38 1.73 16.91
CA ASN A 183 -6.32 3.08 17.49
C ASN A 183 -4.94 3.75 17.37
N GLN A 184 -3.86 2.97 17.16
CA GLN A 184 -2.52 3.49 16.87
C GLN A 184 -2.31 3.79 15.39
N CYS A 185 -3.25 3.37 14.53
CA CYS A 185 -3.23 3.67 13.11
C CYS A 185 -3.92 5.01 12.82
N ARG A 186 -3.46 5.69 11.78
CA ARG A 186 -4.00 6.98 11.34
C ARG A 186 -4.69 6.84 9.99
N VAL A 187 -5.90 7.37 9.88
CA VAL A 187 -6.65 7.42 8.62
C VAL A 187 -5.87 8.22 7.58
N VAL A 188 -5.88 7.76 6.32
CA VAL A 188 -5.36 8.52 5.19
C VAL A 188 -6.39 9.56 4.76
N TRP A 189 -5.94 10.80 4.63
CA TRP A 189 -6.74 11.95 4.22
C TRP A 189 -6.32 12.45 2.85
N VAL A 190 -7.20 13.25 2.26
CA VAL A 190 -6.89 14.11 1.13
C VAL A 190 -6.77 15.54 1.64
N VAL A 191 -5.72 16.25 1.23
CA VAL A 191 -5.49 17.67 1.47
C VAL A 191 -5.38 18.38 0.12
N VAL A 192 -6.07 19.50 -0.05
CA VAL A 192 -5.99 20.35 -1.23
C VAL A 192 -4.85 21.34 -1.04
N LEU A 193 -3.80 21.23 -1.86
CA LEU A 193 -2.64 22.12 -1.89
C LEU A 193 -2.47 22.62 -3.32
N ASP A 194 -2.45 23.93 -3.51
CA ASP A 194 -2.25 24.57 -4.83
C ASP A 194 -3.19 24.00 -5.91
N GLY A 195 -4.46 23.81 -5.57
CA GLY A 195 -5.49 23.25 -6.47
C GLY A 195 -5.36 21.74 -6.75
N ARG A 196 -4.36 21.06 -6.18
CA ARG A 196 -4.12 19.61 -6.32
C ARG A 196 -4.45 18.87 -5.03
N ARG A 197 -5.06 17.69 -5.16
CA ARG A 197 -5.40 16.82 -4.04
C ARG A 197 -4.23 15.88 -3.73
N ARG A 198 -3.60 16.09 -2.59
CA ARG A 198 -2.47 15.30 -2.08
C ARG A 198 -2.98 14.33 -1.02
N LEU A 199 -2.46 13.10 -1.01
CA LEU A 199 -2.73 12.16 0.07
C LEU A 199 -1.81 12.48 1.25
N ALA A 200 -2.32 12.37 2.47
CA ALA A 200 -1.59 12.73 3.68
C ALA A 200 -2.08 11.96 4.91
N LEU A 201 -1.26 11.90 5.94
CA LEU A 201 -1.75 11.69 7.30
C LEU A 201 -2.07 13.05 7.89
N ALA A 202 -3.35 13.31 8.10
CA ALA A 202 -3.83 14.57 8.65
C ALA A 202 -4.89 14.31 9.73
N THR A 203 -5.32 15.36 10.40
CA THR A 203 -6.45 15.37 11.33
C THR A 203 -7.62 16.13 10.71
N ARG A 204 -8.84 15.94 11.21
CA ARG A 204 -9.97 16.77 10.76
C ARG A 204 -9.65 18.24 11.01
N GLN A 205 -9.80 19.08 9.99
CA GLN A 205 -9.68 20.53 10.15
C GLN A 205 -10.94 21.08 10.83
N THR A 206 -10.75 21.92 11.83
CA THR A 206 -11.84 22.58 12.58
C THR A 206 -11.56 24.08 12.68
N PRO A 207 -12.43 24.94 12.12
CA PRO A 207 -13.63 24.63 11.35
C PRO A 207 -13.32 23.95 10.01
N SER A 208 -14.29 23.20 9.47
CA SER A 208 -14.13 22.54 8.17
C SER A 208 -14.10 23.59 7.06
N GLN A 209 -12.98 23.68 6.35
CA GLN A 209 -12.83 24.59 5.20
C GLN A 209 -12.97 23.90 3.85
N GLY A 210 -13.36 22.61 3.81
CA GLY A 210 -13.48 21.83 2.57
C GLY A 210 -12.14 21.47 1.89
N LEU A 211 -11.01 21.94 2.44
CA LEU A 211 -9.66 21.66 1.94
C LEU A 211 -9.12 20.30 2.38
N ARG A 212 -9.82 19.61 3.29
CA ARG A 212 -9.37 18.35 3.87
C ARG A 212 -10.54 17.40 4.13
N PHE A 213 -10.44 16.16 3.64
CA PHE A 213 -11.49 15.14 3.81
C PHE A 213 -10.90 13.72 3.85
N PRO A 214 -11.54 12.78 4.57
CA PRO A 214 -11.01 11.43 4.69
C PRO A 214 -11.07 10.73 3.33
N LEU A 215 -10.04 9.94 3.02
CA LEU A 215 -10.01 9.18 1.79
C LEU A 215 -10.86 7.91 1.95
N SER A 216 -11.96 7.83 1.20
CA SER A 216 -12.80 6.63 1.09
C SER A 216 -12.74 6.09 -0.34
N VAL A 217 -12.53 4.77 -0.49
CA VAL A 217 -12.07 4.19 -1.77
C VAL A 217 -12.75 2.88 -2.15
N TYR A 218 -12.78 2.65 -3.46
CA TYR A 218 -12.93 1.32 -4.08
C TYR A 218 -11.65 0.95 -4.83
N PHE A 219 -11.50 -0.35 -5.09
CA PHE A 219 -10.42 -0.89 -5.89
C PHE A 219 -10.96 -1.37 -7.24
N VAL A 220 -10.45 -0.83 -8.32
CA VAL A 220 -10.84 -1.19 -9.69
C VAL A 220 -9.69 -1.97 -10.30
N ARG A 221 -9.91 -3.18 -10.81
CA ARG A 221 -8.84 -3.95 -11.46
C ARG A 221 -8.33 -3.20 -12.70
N ALA A 222 -7.01 -3.07 -12.81
CA ALA A 222 -6.33 -2.44 -13.94
C ALA A 222 -6.09 -3.44 -15.08
#